data_AF-I3YZW7-F1
#
_entry.id   AF-I3YZW7-F1
#
_cell.length_a   1.000
_cell.length_b   1.000
_cell.length_c   1.000
_cell.angle_alpha   90.00
_cell.angle_beta   90.00
_cell.angle_gamma   90.00
#
_symmetry.space_group_name_H-M   'P 1'
#
loop_
_entity.id
_entity.type
_entity.pdbx_description
1 polymer ?
#
loop_
_entity_poly.entity_id
_entity_poly.type
_entity_poly.pdbx_seq_one_letter_code
_entity_poly.pdbx_strand_id
1 'polypeptide(L)'
;MGTTVGDVIISYDINRYHTDVKNAMINLGYRTQWNYPEKPSYQLPNTTLLNTNKSSDQAMADLNNIFAKVFNSILWLEIINSSLLIYDTIII
;
A
#
# COMPACT_ATOMS: atom_id res chain seq x y z
N MET A 1 17.26 -7.46 -10.17
CA MET A 1 16.90 -6.22 -9.46
C MET A 1 17.99 -5.95 -8.42
N GLY A 2 18.12 -4.70 -7.95
CA GLY A 2 19.31 -4.23 -7.24
C GLY A 2 19.20 -4.32 -5.72
N THR A 3 20.26 -4.80 -5.09
CA THR A 3 20.42 -4.80 -3.63
C THR A 3 20.95 -3.47 -3.07
N THR A 4 21.37 -2.55 -3.96
CA THR A 4 21.88 -1.23 -3.59
C THR A 4 20.79 -0.39 -2.95
N VAL A 5 21.09 0.17 -1.78
CA VAL A 5 20.22 1.13 -1.08
C VAL A 5 20.32 2.49 -1.77
N GLY A 6 19.18 3.13 -2.03
CA GLY A 6 19.13 4.46 -2.62
C GLY A 6 17.72 5.03 -2.65
N ASP A 7 17.55 6.09 -3.43
CA ASP A 7 16.24 6.70 -3.65
C ASP A 7 15.39 5.82 -4.56
N VAL A 8 14.37 5.20 -3.98
CA VAL A 8 13.41 4.35 -4.67
C VAL A 8 12.07 5.05 -4.72
N ILE A 9 11.60 5.30 -5.95
CA ILE A 9 10.25 5.75 -6.21
C ILE A 9 9.44 4.52 -6.66
N ILE A 10 8.34 4.27 -5.97
CA ILE A 10 7.40 3.21 -6.29
C ILE A 10 6.11 3.87 -6.76
N SER A 11 5.65 3.46 -7.93
CA SER A 11 4.32 3.75 -8.42
C SER A 11 3.56 2.45 -8.63
N TYR A 12 2.32 2.40 -8.17
CA TYR A 12 1.43 1.26 -8.37
C TYR A 12 0.12 1.73 -8.99
N ASP A 13 -0.60 0.79 -9.60
CA ASP A 13 -1.93 1.07 -10.15
C ASP A 13 -2.95 0.11 -9.52
N ILE A 14 -3.93 0.68 -8.83
CA ILE A 14 -4.99 -0.06 -8.14
C ILE A 14 -6.27 0.75 -8.19
N ASN A 15 -7.34 0.16 -8.69
CA ASN A 15 -8.64 0.82 -8.82
C ASN A 15 -9.38 1.02 -7.49
N ARG A 16 -9.17 0.17 -6.49
CA ARG A 16 -9.82 0.23 -5.16
C ARG A 16 -8.78 0.07 -4.07
N TYR A 17 -9.02 0.65 -2.88
CA TYR A 17 -8.14 0.52 -1.70
C TYR A 17 -6.75 1.15 -1.82
N HIS A 18 -6.54 2.05 -2.80
CA HIS A 18 -5.28 2.77 -2.93
C HIS A 18 -4.95 3.61 -1.68
N THR A 19 -5.96 4.13 -0.97
CA THR A 19 -5.77 4.87 0.29
C THR A 19 -5.23 3.97 1.40
N ASP A 20 -5.73 2.74 1.50
CA ASP A 20 -5.28 1.78 2.53
C ASP A 20 -3.85 1.32 2.28
N VAL A 21 -3.53 1.02 1.01
CA VAL A 21 -2.15 0.71 0.59
C VAL A 21 -1.23 1.89 0.84
N LYS A 22 -1.64 3.12 0.49
CA LYS A 22 -0.88 4.34 0.76
C LYS A 22 -0.58 4.52 2.25
N ASN A 23 -1.59 4.42 3.11
CA ASN A 23 -1.43 4.58 4.55
C ASN A 23 -0.52 3.50 5.15
N ALA A 24 -0.68 2.25 4.71
CA ALA A 24 0.16 1.14 5.16
C ALA A 24 1.63 1.32 4.74
N MET A 25 1.86 1.81 3.52
CA MET A 25 3.22 2.12 3.06
C MET A 25 3.82 3.33 3.81
N ILE A 26 3.03 4.37 4.12
CA ILE A 26 3.50 5.49 4.95
C ILE A 26 3.96 4.99 6.33
N ASN A 27 3.24 4.05 6.94
CA ASN A 27 3.63 3.42 8.21
C ASN A 27 4.96 2.65 8.11
N LEU A 28 5.36 2.21 6.91
CA LEU A 28 6.68 1.59 6.63
C LEU A 28 7.78 2.62 6.34
N GLY A 29 7.51 3.91 6.51
CA GLY A 29 8.46 5.01 6.34
C GLY A 29 8.51 5.60 4.94
N TYR A 30 7.57 5.27 4.06
CA TYR A 30 7.45 5.89 2.74
C TYR A 30 6.89 7.30 2.82
N ARG A 31 7.33 8.16 1.90
CA ARG A 31 6.97 9.57 1.85
C ARG A 31 6.13 9.87 0.61
N THR A 32 5.18 10.79 0.76
CA THR A 32 4.33 11.30 -0.34
C THR A 32 4.89 12.57 -0.97
N GLN A 33 6.08 12.99 -0.56
CA GLN A 33 6.72 14.19 -1.04
C GLN A 33 8.16 13.89 -1.40
N TRP A 34 8.60 14.48 -2.51
CA TRP A 34 9.99 14.47 -2.91
C TRP A 34 10.61 15.83 -2.61
N ASN A 35 11.70 15.81 -1.86
CA ASN A 35 12.45 17.00 -1.49
C ASN A 35 13.89 16.80 -1.96
N TYR A 36 14.36 17.68 -2.83
CA TYR A 36 15.78 17.78 -3.14
C TYR A 36 16.35 18.96 -2.36
N PRO A 37 17.59 18.89 -1.82
CA PRO A 37 18.21 20.01 -1.13
C PRO A 37 18.12 21.28 -1.97
N GLU A 38 17.76 22.40 -1.35
CA GLU A 38 17.66 23.72 -2.02
C GLU A 38 16.57 23.81 -3.12
N LYS A 39 15.65 22.84 -3.20
CA LYS A 39 14.50 22.86 -4.12
C LYS A 39 13.18 22.82 -3.35
N PRO A 40 12.08 23.31 -3.96
CA PRO A 40 10.73 23.16 -3.41
C PRO A 40 10.37 21.69 -3.18
N SER A 41 9.53 21.44 -2.20
CA SER A 41 8.91 20.14 -1.98
C SER A 41 7.86 19.86 -3.07
N TYR A 42 7.95 18.70 -3.71
CA TYR A 42 6.96 18.26 -4.70
C TYR A 42 6.08 17.17 -4.10
N GLN A 43 4.76 17.38 -4.12
CA GLN A 43 3.79 16.37 -3.73
C GLN A 43 3.70 15.30 -4.82
N LEU A 44 3.87 14.04 -4.42
CA LEU A 44 3.73 12.88 -5.30
C LEU A 44 2.25 12.53 -5.47
N PRO A 45 1.85 11.98 -6.63
CA PRO A 45 0.52 11.42 -6.83
C PRO A 45 0.13 10.39 -5.76
N ASN A 46 -1.17 10.17 -5.57
CA ASN A 46 -1.67 9.30 -4.50
C ASN A 46 -1.16 7.85 -4.54
N THR A 47 -0.77 7.36 -5.71
CA THR A 47 -0.26 6.00 -5.91
C THR A 47 1.26 5.95 -6.08
N THR A 48 1.95 7.07 -5.84
CA THR A 48 3.40 7.19 -5.95
C THR A 48 4.00 7.55 -4.60
N LEU A 49 5.03 6.81 -4.21
CA LEU A 49 5.69 6.95 -2.91
C LEU A 49 7.20 6.86 -3.06
N LEU A 50 7.92 7.55 -2.17
CA LEU A 50 9.37 7.61 -2.14
C LEU A 50 9.93 6.97 -0.87
N ASN A 51 11.02 6.21 -0.99
CA ASN A 51 11.85 5.78 0.12
C ASN A 51 13.33 5.99 -0.21
N THR A 52 14.09 6.60 0.69
CA THR A 52 15.51 6.93 0.49
C THR A 52 16.46 5.93 1.14
N ASN A 53 15.91 4.98 1.91
CA ASN A 53 16.67 4.10 2.81
C ASN A 53 16.43 2.61 2.51
N LYS A 54 15.86 2.29 1.33
CA LYS A 54 15.57 0.91 0.93
C LYS A 54 16.15 0.61 -0.44
N SER A 55 16.50 -0.65 -0.67
CA SER A 55 16.81 -1.14 -2.02
C SER A 55 15.53 -1.35 -2.82
N SER A 56 15.65 -1.50 -4.15
CA SER A 56 14.50 -1.84 -4.99
C SER A 56 13.84 -3.15 -4.57
N ASP A 57 14.64 -4.11 -4.11
CA ASP A 57 14.15 -5.44 -3.72
C ASP A 57 13.35 -5.38 -2.42
N GLN A 58 13.85 -4.64 -1.43
CA GLN A 58 13.14 -4.38 -0.19
C GLN A 58 11.84 -3.62 -0.46
N ALA A 59 11.92 -2.61 -1.32
CA ALA A 59 10.77 -1.82 -1.71
C ALA A 59 9.66 -2.65 -2.38
N MET A 60 10.05 -3.56 -3.27
CA MET A 60 9.12 -4.48 -3.93
C MET A 60 8.53 -5.49 -2.94
N ALA A 61 9.34 -6.02 -2.02
CA ALA A 61 8.88 -6.94 -0.98
C ALA A 61 7.86 -6.28 -0.05
N ASP A 62 8.11 -5.04 0.37
CA ASP A 62 7.17 -4.27 1.19
C ASP A 62 5.84 -4.08 0.49
N LEU A 63 5.88 -3.63 -0.78
CA LEU A 63 4.68 -3.42 -1.58
C LEU A 63 3.87 -4.71 -1.72
N ASN A 64 4.52 -5.82 -2.06
CA ASN A 64 3.85 -7.12 -2.18
C ASN A 64 3.23 -7.59 -0.85
N ASN A 65 3.94 -7.38 0.26
CA ASN A 65 3.44 -7.73 1.59
C ASN A 65 2.23 -6.89 1.99
N ILE A 66 2.24 -5.58 1.68
CA ILE A 66 1.09 -4.70 1.93
C ILE A 66 -0.09 -5.11 1.07
N PHE A 67 0.14 -5.39 -0.22
CA PHE A 67 -0.90 -5.90 -1.10
C PHE A 67 -1.56 -7.16 -0.56
N ALA A 68 -0.76 -8.16 -0.20
CA ALA A 68 -1.28 -9.39 0.38
C ALA A 68 -2.10 -9.14 1.66
N LYS A 69 -1.64 -8.25 2.54
CA LYS A 69 -2.34 -7.92 3.79
C LYS A 69 -3.68 -7.22 3.54
N VAL A 70 -3.67 -6.18 2.70
CA VAL A 70 -4.87 -5.38 2.42
C VAL A 70 -5.92 -6.24 1.70
N PHE A 71 -5.53 -6.98 0.66
CA PHE A 71 -6.46 -7.85 -0.07
C PHE A 71 -6.99 -9.01 0.78
N ASN A 72 -6.13 -9.67 1.58
CA ASN A 72 -6.59 -10.77 2.44
C ASN A 72 -7.55 -10.25 3.53
N SER A 73 -7.27 -9.10 4.16
CA SER A 73 -8.16 -8.51 5.15
C SER A 73 -9.57 -8.23 4.60
N ILE A 74 -9.67 -7.90 3.32
CA ILE A 74 -10.93 -7.58 2.66
C ILE A 74 -11.71 -8.86 2.31
N LEU A 75 -11.03 -9.88 1.79
CA LEU A 75 -11.65 -11.19 1.53
C LEU A 75 -12.28 -11.79 2.80
N TRP A 76 -11.61 -11.66 3.95
CA TRP A 76 -12.15 -12.12 5.23
C TRP A 76 -13.42 -11.34 5.64
N LEU A 77 -13.47 -10.03 5.43
CA LEU A 77 -14.66 -9.22 5.73
C LEU A 77 -15.83 -9.52 4.79
N GLU A 78 -15.57 -9.76 3.50
CA GLU A 78 -16.60 -10.16 2.53
C GLU A 78 -17.16 -11.56 2.85
N ILE A 79 -16.32 -12.51 3.26
CA ILE A 79 -16.74 -13.85 3.69
C ILE A 79 -17.62 -13.76 4.94
N ILE A 80 -17.24 -12.97 5.96
CA ILE A 80 -18.02 -12.79 7.19
C ILE A 80 -19.36 -12.12 6.91
N ASN A 81 -19.39 -11.05 6.11
CA ASN A 81 -20.64 -10.39 5.74
C ASN A 81 -21.56 -11.31 4.92
N SER A 82 -20.99 -12.10 4.01
CA SER A 82 -21.76 -13.08 3.24
C SER A 82 -22.31 -14.20 4.11
N SER A 83 -21.59 -14.62 5.16
CA SER A 83 -22.09 -15.63 6.10
C SER A 83 -23.12 -15.08 7.08
N LEU A 84 -23.02 -13.81 7.52
CA LEU A 84 -24.07 -13.15 8.32
C LEU A 84 -25.40 -13.05 7.57
N LEU A 85 -25.39 -12.75 6.27
CA LEU A 85 -26.59 -12.71 5.43
C LEU A 85 -27.30 -14.08 5.31
N ILE A 86 -26.58 -15.19 5.51
CA ILE A 86 -27.17 -16.54 5.51
C ILE A 86 -27.92 -16.80 6.83
N TYR A 87 -27.47 -16.23 7.94
CA TYR A 87 -28.13 -16.42 9.25
C TYR A 87 -29.39 -15.57 9.43
N ASP A 88 -29.51 -14.41 8.77
CA ASP A 88 -30.71 -13.58 8.83
C ASP A 88 -31.86 -14.08 7.93
N THR A 89 -31.61 -15.06 7.04
CA THR A 89 -32.62 -15.66 6.14
C THR A 89 -33.16 -17.02 6.65
N ILE A 90 -32.98 -17.33 7.94
CA ILE A 90 -33.72 -18.42 8.62
C ILE A 90 -34.55 -17.79 9.73
N ILE A 91 -35.69 -17.21 9.37
CA ILE A 91 -36.79 -16.97 10.30
C ILE A 91 -37.85 -18.02 9.99
N ILE A 92 -38.16 -18.76 11.05
CA ILE A 92 -39.07 -19.90 11.21
C ILE A 92 -40.51 -19.49 10.89
#